data_AF-A0A087TZK6-F1
#
_entry.id   AF-A0A087TZK6-F1
#
_cell.length_a   1.000
_cell.length_b   1.000
_cell.length_c   1.000
_cell.angle_alpha   90.00
_cell.angle_beta   90.00
_cell.angle_gamma   90.00
#
_symmetry.space_group_name_H-M   'P 1'
#
loop_
_entity.id
_entity.type
_entity.pdbx_description
1 polymer ?
#
loop_
_entity_poly.entity_id
_entity_poly.type
_entity_poly.pdbx_seq_one_letter_code
_entity_poly.pdbx_strand_id
1 'polypeptide(L)'
;MTLSKTLCFCYLGLLYTGDQLLLSDLLRFVKEDRIPFRKAFTCLPPSMKLQNADKAYFRKNTVPDMHKISLWCAKLIEFLNLPRFKHRPLLPVISRFIKDLNLPDDLVSVVKVLVYKTEKQESEWYEVKKRTK
;
A
#
# COMPACT_ATOMS: atom_id res chain seq x y z
N MET A 1 3.92 -12.17 15.75
CA MET A 1 3.15 -11.54 14.64
C MET A 1 2.15 -10.55 15.23
N THR A 2 1.95 -9.35 14.66
CA THR A 2 0.94 -8.36 15.13
C THR A 2 -0.02 -8.02 14.00
N LEU A 3 -1.23 -7.54 14.29
CA LEU A 3 -2.19 -7.13 13.25
C LEU A 3 -1.62 -6.05 12.30
N SER A 4 -0.77 -5.15 12.80
CA SER A 4 -0.08 -4.18 11.93
C SER A 4 0.86 -4.87 10.93
N LYS A 5 1.58 -5.92 11.36
CA LYS A 5 2.41 -6.74 10.45
C LYS A 5 1.55 -7.54 9.49
N THR A 6 0.40 -8.07 9.92
CA THR A 6 -0.58 -8.70 9.03
C THR A 6 -1.05 -7.73 7.95
N LEU A 7 -1.35 -6.48 8.31
CA LEU A 7 -1.72 -5.43 7.36
C LEU A 7 -0.58 -5.12 6.37
N CYS A 8 0.68 -5.14 6.83
CA CYS A 8 1.84 -5.03 5.95
C CYS A 8 1.87 -6.17 4.94
N PHE A 9 1.67 -7.43 5.37
CA PHE A 9 1.60 -8.58 4.46
C PHE A 9 0.47 -8.45 3.44
N CYS A 10 -0.72 -7.98 3.84
CA CYS A 10 -1.79 -7.68 2.90
C CYS A 10 -1.34 -6.65 1.85
N TYR A 11 -0.70 -5.56 2.27
CA TYR A 11 -0.20 -4.54 1.34
C TYR A 11 0.91 -5.06 0.42
N LEU A 12 1.86 -5.83 0.94
CA LEU A 12 2.90 -6.48 0.13
C LEU A 12 2.29 -7.46 -0.87
N GLY A 13 1.22 -8.17 -0.49
CA GLY A 13 0.44 -9.00 -1.41
C GLY A 13 -0.17 -8.20 -2.57
N LEU A 14 -0.78 -7.04 -2.28
CA LEU A 14 -1.30 -6.14 -3.31
C LEU A 14 -0.21 -5.64 -4.27
N LEU A 15 0.98 -5.34 -3.74
CA LEU A 15 2.14 -4.97 -4.56
C LEU A 15 2.61 -6.15 -5.43
N TYR A 16 2.60 -7.36 -4.88
CA TYR A 16 3.01 -8.57 -5.58
C TYR A 16 2.06 -8.93 -6.73
N THR A 17 0.75 -8.81 -6.53
CA THR A 17 -0.26 -9.10 -7.54
C THR A 17 -0.44 -7.96 -8.56
N GLY A 18 0.16 -6.79 -8.32
CA GLY A 18 0.01 -5.62 -9.19
C GLY A 18 -1.37 -4.95 -9.08
N ASP A 19 -2.03 -5.08 -7.92
CA ASP A 19 -3.35 -4.49 -7.67
C ASP A 19 -3.27 -2.94 -7.68
N GLN A 20 -4.37 -2.28 -8.06
CA GLN A 20 -4.49 -0.82 -8.08
C GLN A 20 -4.74 -0.22 -6.70
N LEU A 21 -5.10 -1.03 -5.69
CA LEU A 21 -5.31 -0.56 -4.31
C LEU A 21 -4.02 -0.02 -3.68
N LEU A 22 -4.09 1.21 -3.20
CA LEU A 22 -3.00 1.90 -2.53
C LEU A 22 -2.98 1.58 -1.04
N LEU A 23 -1.86 1.91 -0.37
CA LEU A 23 -1.79 1.81 1.08
C LEU A 23 -2.83 2.71 1.77
N SER A 24 -3.11 3.88 1.20
CA SER A 24 -4.17 4.78 1.68
C SER A 24 -5.55 4.13 1.63
N ASP A 25 -5.85 3.36 0.57
CA ASP A 25 -7.11 2.63 0.44
C ASP A 25 -7.23 1.56 1.53
N LEU A 26 -6.16 0.81 1.76
CA LEU A 26 -6.12 -0.22 2.80
C LEU A 26 -6.33 0.38 4.20
N LEU A 27 -5.70 1.52 4.49
CA LEU A 27 -5.88 2.22 5.76
C LEU A 27 -7.28 2.84 5.89
N ARG A 28 -7.86 3.33 4.79
CA ARG A 28 -9.26 3.78 4.75
C ARG A 28 -10.20 2.63 5.08
N PHE A 29 -10.02 1.44 4.50
CA PHE A 29 -10.83 0.26 4.82
C PHE A 29 -10.72 -0.16 6.29
N VAL A 30 -9.55 0.00 6.91
CA VAL A 30 -9.39 -0.18 8.35
C VAL A 30 -10.16 0.88 9.15
N LYS A 31 -10.12 2.15 8.72
CA LYS A 31 -10.84 3.26 9.38
C LYS A 31 -12.36 3.11 9.28
N GLU A 32 -12.85 2.61 8.15
CA GLU A 32 -14.27 2.36 7.86
C GLU A 32 -14.76 1.01 8.36
N ASP A 33 -13.95 0.28 9.13
CA ASP A 33 -14.24 -1.07 9.67
C ASP A 33 -14.63 -2.11 8.59
N ARG A 34 -14.27 -1.87 7.32
CA ARG A 34 -14.39 -2.82 6.20
C ARG A 34 -13.38 -3.97 6.33
N ILE A 35 -12.27 -3.71 7.02
CA ILE A 35 -11.31 -4.73 7.47
C ILE A 35 -11.42 -4.82 9.00
N PRO A 36 -11.57 -6.02 9.57
CA PRO A 36 -11.77 -6.21 11.01
C PRO A 36 -10.46 -6.04 11.79
N PHE A 37 -9.80 -4.89 11.70
CA PHE A 37 -8.54 -4.62 12.37
C PHE A 37 -8.73 -4.35 13.87
N ARG A 38 -9.73 -3.55 14.24
CA ARG A 38 -10.02 -3.20 15.64
C ARG A 38 -10.79 -4.31 16.38
N LYS A 39 -11.60 -5.05 15.63
CA LYS A 39 -12.46 -6.13 16.13
C LYS A 39 -12.04 -7.50 15.60
N ALA A 40 -10.76 -7.71 15.29
CA ALA A 40 -10.28 -8.96 14.68
C ALA A 40 -10.72 -10.21 15.46
N PHE A 41 -10.77 -10.10 16.79
CA PHE A 41 -11.22 -11.16 17.69
C PHE A 41 -12.65 -11.65 17.43
N THR A 42 -13.54 -10.81 16.87
CA THR A 42 -14.93 -11.20 16.57
C THR A 42 -15.04 -12.06 15.31
N CYS A 43 -14.00 -12.08 14.48
CA CYS A 43 -13.97 -12.85 13.24
C CYS A 43 -13.28 -14.21 13.41
N LEU A 44 -12.79 -14.51 14.61
CA LEU A 44 -12.10 -15.78 14.88
C LEU A 44 -13.12 -16.91 15.07
N PRO A 45 -12.79 -18.13 14.64
CA PRO A 45 -13.71 -19.25 14.77
C PRO A 45 -13.93 -19.60 16.25
N PRO A 46 -15.11 -20.12 16.63
CA PRO A 46 -15.41 -20.50 18.03
C PRO A 46 -14.45 -21.54 18.62
N SER A 47 -13.82 -22.35 17.76
CA SER A 47 -12.80 -23.34 18.15
C SER A 47 -11.48 -22.70 18.61
N MET A 48 -11.24 -21.43 18.29
CA MET A 48 -10.02 -20.73 18.67
C MET A 48 -10.10 -20.21 20.10
N LYS A 49 -9.41 -20.89 21.02
CA LYS A 49 -9.31 -20.50 22.42
C LYS A 49 -8.19 -19.47 22.61
N LEU A 50 -8.57 -18.20 22.76
CA LEU A 50 -7.62 -17.12 23.03
C LEU A 50 -7.21 -17.09 24.51
N GLN A 51 -5.91 -17.01 24.76
CA GLN A 51 -5.37 -16.69 26.08
C GLN A 51 -5.42 -15.19 26.33
N ASN A 52 -5.29 -14.78 27.60
CA ASN A 52 -5.27 -13.36 27.95
C ASN A 52 -4.12 -12.60 27.26
N ALA A 53 -2.98 -13.26 27.03
CA ALA A 53 -1.85 -12.69 26.28
C ALA A 53 -2.20 -12.38 24.81
N ASP A 54 -3.11 -13.15 24.20
CA ASP A 54 -3.50 -12.97 22.79
C ASP A 54 -4.33 -11.71 22.57
N LYS A 55 -5.02 -11.22 23.60
CA LYS A 55 -5.87 -10.02 23.52
C LYS A 55 -5.09 -8.81 22.99
N ALA A 56 -3.81 -8.65 23.37
CA ALA A 56 -2.96 -7.54 22.93
C ALA A 56 -2.62 -7.59 21.42
N TYR A 57 -2.71 -8.77 20.81
CA TYR A 57 -2.46 -8.98 19.39
C TYR A 57 -3.71 -8.71 18.55
N PHE A 58 -4.89 -9.16 19.01
CA PHE A 58 -6.14 -9.09 18.25
C PHE A 58 -7.02 -7.87 18.57
N ARG A 59 -6.75 -7.15 19.66
CA ARG A 59 -7.49 -5.95 20.05
C ARG A 59 -6.62 -4.71 19.89
N LYS A 60 -6.71 -4.08 18.71
CA LYS A 60 -6.05 -2.79 18.44
C LYS A 60 -7.06 -1.66 18.56
N ASN A 61 -6.73 -0.64 19.34
CA ASN A 61 -7.61 0.51 19.55
C ASN A 61 -7.33 1.64 18.55
N THR A 62 -6.15 1.64 17.92
CA THR A 62 -5.71 2.70 17.02
C THR A 62 -5.39 2.15 15.64
N VAL A 63 -5.77 2.92 14.62
CA VAL A 63 -5.37 2.66 13.23
C VAL A 63 -3.88 3.00 13.10
N PRO A 64 -3.07 2.14 12.47
CA PRO A 64 -1.66 2.42 12.30
C PRO A 64 -1.46 3.59 11.34
N ASP A 65 -0.43 4.38 11.60
CA ASP A 65 -0.01 5.47 10.73
C ASP A 65 0.59 4.94 9.41
N MET A 66 0.38 5.70 8.32
CA MET A 66 0.80 5.30 6.98
C MET A 66 2.32 5.21 6.85
N HIS A 67 3.05 6.20 7.39
CA HIS A 67 4.51 6.20 7.37
C HIS A 67 5.06 5.01 8.17
N LYS A 68 4.46 4.73 9.34
CA LYS A 68 4.81 3.52 10.12
C LYS A 68 4.62 2.25 9.30
N ILE A 69 3.45 2.04 8.67
CA ILE A 69 3.22 0.83 7.86
C ILE A 69 4.20 0.74 6.70
N SER A 70 4.45 1.84 5.97
CA SER A 70 5.42 1.86 4.88
C SER A 70 6.82 1.44 5.34
N LEU A 71 7.27 1.95 6.48
CA LEU A 71 8.56 1.57 7.08
C LEU A 71 8.60 0.08 7.46
N TRP A 72 7.54 -0.44 8.06
CA TRP A 72 7.46 -1.86 8.40
C TRP A 72 7.43 -2.76 7.15
N CYS A 73 6.76 -2.35 6.08
CA CYS A 73 6.81 -3.04 4.79
C CYS A 73 8.23 -3.09 4.25
N ALA A 74 8.97 -1.96 4.26
CA ALA A 74 10.37 -1.94 3.83
C ALA A 74 11.25 -2.91 4.62
N LYS A 75 11.11 -2.91 5.96
CA LYS A 75 11.81 -3.87 6.84
C LYS A 75 11.43 -5.32 6.56
N LEU A 76 10.16 -5.61 6.25
CA LEU A 76 9.71 -6.96 5.91
C LEU A 76 10.25 -7.42 4.55
N ILE A 77 10.32 -6.53 3.56
CA ILE A 77 10.92 -6.80 2.25
C ILE A 77 12.38 -7.22 2.43
N GLU A 78 13.15 -6.46 3.22
CA GLU A 78 14.54 -6.76 3.52
C GLU A 78 14.68 -8.08 4.31
N PHE A 79 13.92 -8.23 5.39
CA PHE A 79 13.96 -9.42 6.25
C PHE A 79 13.63 -10.72 5.51
N LEU A 80 12.65 -10.67 4.61
CA LEU A 80 12.22 -11.83 3.82
C LEU A 80 12.99 -11.97 2.51
N ASN A 81 13.91 -11.06 2.20
CA ASN A 81 14.64 -10.98 0.94
C ASN A 81 13.69 -11.03 -0.28
N LEU A 82 12.60 -10.26 -0.24
CA LEU A 82 11.60 -10.23 -1.32
C LEU A 82 12.14 -9.52 -2.56
N PRO A 83 11.73 -9.95 -3.77
CA PRO A 83 12.11 -9.27 -4.99
C PRO A 83 11.55 -7.85 -5.02
N ARG A 84 12.18 -6.99 -5.83
CA ARG A 84 11.64 -5.66 -6.09
C ARG A 84 10.29 -5.79 -6.80
N PHE A 85 9.25 -5.21 -6.22
CA PHE A 85 7.93 -5.15 -6.84
C PHE A 85 7.96 -4.28 -8.09
N LYS A 86 7.11 -4.62 -9.07
CA LYS A 86 6.94 -3.80 -10.28
C LYS A 86 6.45 -2.41 -9.89
N HIS A 87 6.97 -1.39 -10.57
CA HIS A 87 6.46 -0.04 -10.39
C HIS A 87 5.01 0.04 -10.86
N ARG A 88 4.15 0.72 -10.08
CA ARG A 88 2.76 0.91 -10.48
C ARG A 88 2.69 2.04 -11.52
N PRO A 89 1.96 1.85 -12.63
CA PRO A 89 1.75 2.94 -13.57
C PRO A 89 0.98 4.08 -12.88
N LEU A 90 1.49 5.30 -12.98
CA LEU A 90 0.89 6.46 -12.32
C LEU A 90 -0.45 6.86 -12.95
N LEU A 91 -0.58 6.70 -14.28
CA LEU A 91 -1.74 7.17 -15.02
C LEU A 91 -3.07 6.53 -14.55
N PRO A 92 -3.20 5.20 -14.37
CA PRO A 92 -4.41 4.59 -13.81
C PRO A 92 -4.73 5.07 -12.40
N VAL A 93 -3.71 5.26 -11.55
CA VAL A 93 -3.88 5.73 -10.17
C VAL A 93 -4.45 7.15 -10.16
N ILE A 94 -3.88 8.06 -10.95
CA ILE A 94 -4.33 9.45 -11.02
C ILE A 94 -5.70 9.55 -11.70
N SER A 95 -5.93 8.78 -12.76
CA SER A 95 -7.24 8.74 -13.44
C SER A 95 -8.36 8.30 -12.49
N ARG A 96 -8.07 7.33 -11.60
CA ARG A 96 -8.98 6.95 -10.53
C ARG A 96 -9.29 8.13 -9.60
N PHE A 97 -8.28 8.88 -9.16
CA PHE A 97 -8.51 10.05 -8.30
C PHE A 97 -9.29 11.17 -8.99
N ILE A 98 -9.07 11.42 -10.28
CA ILE A 98 -9.86 12.37 -11.06
C ILE A 98 -11.34 11.99 -11.01
N LYS A 99 -11.65 10.71 -11.24
CA LYS A 99 -13.02 10.19 -11.19
C LYS A 99 -13.61 10.21 -9.77
N ASP A 100 -12.87 9.72 -8.78
CA ASP A 100 -13.33 9.64 -7.38
C ASP A 100 -13.62 11.03 -6.78
N LEU A 101 -12.89 12.05 -7.21
CA LEU A 101 -13.06 13.45 -6.78
C LEU A 101 -13.98 14.26 -7.71
N ASN A 102 -14.56 13.63 -8.73
CA ASN A 102 -15.41 14.27 -9.75
C ASN A 102 -14.74 15.52 -10.38
N LEU A 103 -13.45 15.40 -10.71
CA LEU A 103 -12.67 16.44 -11.36
C LEU A 103 -12.88 16.40 -12.90
N PRO A 104 -12.55 17.48 -13.64
CA PRO A 104 -12.70 17.50 -15.08
C PRO A 104 -11.86 16.41 -15.79
N ASP A 105 -12.47 15.70 -16.73
CA ASP A 105 -11.83 14.60 -17.48
C ASP A 105 -10.61 15.05 -18.29
N ASP A 106 -10.57 16.32 -18.71
CA ASP A 106 -9.43 16.92 -19.42
C ASP A 106 -8.12 16.86 -18.60
N LEU A 107 -8.21 16.75 -17.27
CA LEU A 107 -7.04 16.54 -16.41
C LEU A 107 -6.30 15.24 -16.73
N VAL A 108 -6.98 14.21 -17.25
CA VAL A 108 -6.33 12.95 -17.65
C VAL A 108 -5.31 13.23 -18.76
N SER A 109 -5.63 14.09 -19.71
CA SER A 109 -4.73 14.50 -20.80
C SER A 109 -3.52 15.25 -20.27
N VAL A 110 -3.72 16.19 -19.35
CA VAL A 110 -2.64 16.94 -18.70
C VAL A 110 -1.70 16.01 -17.94
N VAL A 111 -2.25 15.11 -17.12
CA VAL A 111 -1.48 14.13 -16.35
C VAL A 111 -0.70 13.20 -17.26
N LYS A 112 -1.29 12.73 -18.36
CA LYS A 112 -0.60 11.87 -19.33
C LYS A 112 0.64 12.55 -19.90
N VAL A 113 0.57 13.84 -20.23
CA VAL A 113 1.72 14.63 -20.71
C VAL A 113 2.78 14.78 -19.62
N LEU A 114 2.37 15.04 -18.37
CA LEU A 114 3.30 15.17 -17.25
C LEU A 114 4.04 13.86 -16.97
N VAL A 115 3.32 12.74 -16.85
CA VAL A 115 3.91 11.41 -16.63
C VAL A 115 4.91 11.08 -17.74
N TYR A 116 4.55 11.29 -19.00
CA TYR A 116 5.46 11.07 -20.13
C TYR A 116 6.73 11.91 -20.05
N LYS A 117 6.61 13.21 -19.70
CA LYS A 117 7.78 14.08 -19.54
C LYS A 117 8.68 13.63 -18.39
N THR A 118 8.11 13.21 -17.27
CA THR A 118 8.86 12.76 -16.10
C THR A 118 9.57 11.43 -16.34
N GLU A 119 8.91 10.46 -16.95
CA GLU A 119 9.51 9.16 -17.30
C GLU A 119 10.66 9.31 -18.33
N LYS A 120 10.48 10.22 -19.30
CA LYS A 120 11.53 10.57 -20.27
C LYS A 120 12.73 11.20 -19.59
N GLN A 121 12.52 12.17 -18.70
CA GLN A 121 13.60 12.77 -17.92
C GLN A 121 14.30 11.71 -17.05
N GLU A 122 13.58 10.89 -16.30
CA GLU A 122 14.18 9.86 -15.45
C GLU A 122 15.07 8.90 -16.25
N SER A 123 14.62 8.48 -17.43
CA SER A 123 15.40 7.65 -18.35
C SER A 123 16.68 8.35 -18.85
N GLU A 124 16.59 9.62 -19.25
CA GLU A 124 17.73 10.44 -19.67
C GLU A 124 18.76 10.62 -18.53
N TRP A 125 18.30 10.86 -17.31
CA TRP A 125 19.16 10.99 -16.12
C TRP A 125 19.94 9.71 -15.82
N TYR A 126 19.34 8.53 -15.96
CA TYR A 126 20.02 7.26 -15.74
C TYR A 126 21.04 6.93 -16.85
N GLU A 127 20.74 7.28 -18.11
CA GLU A 127 21.66 7.09 -19.23
C GLU A 127 22.89 8.02 -19.15
N VAL A 128 22.73 9.26 -18.69
CA VAL A 128 23.86 10.18 -18.42
C VAL A 128 24.77 9.64 -17.31
N LYS A 129 24.21 9.02 -16.27
CA LYS A 129 24.98 8.41 -15.17
C LYS A 129 25.72 7.13 -15.56
N LYS A 130 25.23 6.36 -16.54
CA LYS A 130 25.96 5.20 -17.09
C LYS A 130 27.17 5.60 -17.91
N ARG A 131 27.12 6.75 -18.59
CA ARG A 131 28.21 7.27 -19.44
C ARG A 131 29.35 7.94 -18.66
N THR A 132 29.13 8.26 -17.38
CA THR A 132 30.08 8.95 -16.50
C THR A 132 30.76 8.03 -15.49
N LYS A 133 30.57 6.71 -15.62
CA LYS A 133 31.34 5.66 -14.95
C LYS A 133 32.21 4.94 -15.95
#